data_AF-A0A0B2PTR0-F1
#
_entry.id   AF-A0A0B2PTR0-F1
#
_cell.length_a   1.000
_cell.length_b   1.000
_cell.length_c   1.000
_cell.angle_alpha   90.00
_cell.angle_beta   90.00
_cell.angle_gamma   90.00
#
_symmetry.space_group_name_H-M   'P 1'
#
loop_
_entity.id
_entity.type
_entity.pdbx_description
1 polymer ?
#
loop_
_entity_poly.entity_id
_entity_poly.type
_entity_poly.pdbx_seq_one_letter_code
_entity_poly.pdbx_strand_id
1 'polypeptide(L)'
;MAVGLKQKEIVNKIVEKFLSSGFVVMLFHYDGFVDGWKSLAWSSCAIHVSAINQTKWWFAKRFLHPDIVAEYNYIFLWDEDLLVDNFDPKRYLSIVKEEGLEISQPALDPTKSEVHHPLTVHKAVSKVHRRYYKLKGSGRCDDKSTAPPCIGWVEMMAPVFSKKSWQCVWHLIQNDLIHAWGLDRQLGYCAQGDRMRNVGVVDSEYIVHLGLPTLGGSNGNEARFCDLSFALQAPSDSPGDNRAKVRMQSYIEMQVFGKRWKDAAEKDKCWIDPYEQANKTSH
;
A
#
# COMPACT_ATOMS: atom_id res chain seq x y z
N MET A 1 10.20 -0.51 -1.90
CA MET A 1 9.61 -0.84 -0.58
C MET A 1 10.32 -0.01 0.47
N ALA A 2 9.59 0.62 1.39
CA ALA A 2 10.20 1.26 2.56
C ALA A 2 10.76 0.19 3.49
N VAL A 3 11.94 0.39 4.08
CA VAL A 3 12.57 -0.61 4.94
C VAL A 3 13.35 0.02 6.08
N GLY A 4 13.40 -0.71 7.19
CA GLY A 4 14.31 -0.47 8.29
C GLY A 4 14.88 -1.77 8.84
N LEU A 5 16.03 -1.67 9.49
CA LEU A 5 16.85 -2.79 9.92
C LEU A 5 16.13 -3.69 10.93
N LYS A 6 15.22 -3.14 11.73
CA LYS A 6 14.40 -3.89 12.69
C LYS A 6 13.50 -4.94 12.01
N GLN A 7 13.18 -4.78 10.72
CA GLN A 7 12.31 -5.66 9.94
C GLN A 7 13.12 -6.48 8.91
N LYS A 8 14.45 -6.51 9.06
CA LYS A 8 15.37 -7.15 8.11
C LYS A 8 15.00 -8.59 7.76
N GLU A 9 14.59 -9.40 8.73
CA GLU A 9 14.23 -10.80 8.49
C GLU A 9 12.95 -10.97 7.65
N ILE A 10 11.97 -10.09 7.85
CA ILE A 10 10.73 -10.09 7.05
C ILE A 10 11.06 -9.66 5.63
N VAL A 11 11.80 -8.55 5.49
CA VAL A 11 12.25 -8.04 4.21
C VAL A 11 13.10 -9.07 3.46
N ASN A 12 13.96 -9.82 4.16
CA ASN A 12 14.76 -10.88 3.54
C ASN A 12 13.90 -11.87 2.77
N LYS A 13 12.82 -12.37 3.40
CA LYS A 13 11.88 -13.31 2.76
C LYS A 13 11.17 -12.71 1.55
N ILE A 14 10.79 -11.42 1.62
CA ILE A 14 10.19 -10.71 0.50
C ILE A 14 11.19 -10.63 -0.67
N VAL A 15 12.38 -10.10 -0.41
CA VAL A 15 13.37 -9.83 -1.46
C VAL A 15 13.84 -11.13 -2.13
N GLU A 16 14.08 -12.20 -1.39
CA GLU A 16 14.44 -13.51 -1.96
C GLU A 16 13.38 -14.03 -2.95
N LYS A 17 12.09 -13.91 -2.62
CA LYS A 17 10.99 -14.31 -3.52
C LYS A 17 10.91 -13.45 -4.78
N PHE A 18 11.07 -12.13 -4.66
CA PHE A 18 11.02 -11.23 -5.81
C PHE A 18 12.23 -11.40 -6.74
N LEU A 19 13.44 -11.49 -6.19
CA LEU A 19 14.65 -11.67 -6.99
C LEU A 19 14.68 -13.03 -7.69
N SER A 20 14.32 -14.12 -7.01
CA SER A 20 14.18 -15.45 -7.64
C SER A 20 13.10 -15.49 -8.72
N SER A 21 12.16 -14.54 -8.67
CA SER A 21 11.12 -14.35 -9.67
C SER A 21 11.53 -13.42 -10.84
N GLY A 22 12.77 -12.90 -10.85
CA GLY A 22 13.29 -12.04 -11.92
C GLY A 22 12.89 -10.58 -11.81
N PHE A 23 12.52 -10.11 -10.60
CA PHE A 23 12.20 -8.70 -10.36
C PHE A 23 13.45 -7.91 -9.98
N VAL A 24 13.41 -6.61 -10.25
CA VAL A 24 14.37 -5.65 -9.67
C VAL A 24 13.80 -5.14 -8.36
N VAL A 25 14.62 -5.13 -7.32
CA VAL A 25 14.22 -4.70 -5.98
C VAL A 25 14.90 -3.39 -5.62
N MET A 26 14.08 -2.43 -5.18
CA MET A 26 14.54 -1.13 -4.67
C MET A 26 14.07 -0.95 -3.22
N LEU A 27 15.04 -0.75 -2.33
CA LEU A 27 14.86 -0.59 -0.90
C LEU A 27 15.02 0.87 -0.50
N PHE A 28 14.01 1.42 0.17
CA PHE A 28 13.99 2.78 0.67
C PHE A 28 14.27 2.79 2.18
N HIS A 29 15.52 3.03 2.54
CA HIS A 29 16.00 3.01 3.92
C HIS A 29 15.58 4.30 4.63
N TYR A 30 14.50 4.24 5.40
CA TYR A 30 14.02 5.38 6.19
C TYR A 30 14.84 5.59 7.47
N ASP A 31 15.63 4.59 7.88
CA ASP A 31 16.42 4.60 9.12
C ASP A 31 17.90 4.96 8.89
N GLY A 32 18.35 5.01 7.63
CA GLY A 32 19.73 5.32 7.28
C GLY A 32 20.69 4.12 7.28
N PHE A 33 20.28 2.94 7.75
CA PHE A 33 21.20 1.82 8.04
C PHE A 33 21.45 0.88 6.86
N VAL A 34 21.97 1.43 5.74
CA VAL A 34 22.23 0.65 4.51
C VAL A 34 23.23 -0.49 4.74
N ASP A 35 24.32 -0.23 5.47
CA ASP A 35 25.38 -1.21 5.71
C ASP A 35 24.92 -2.45 6.48
N GLY A 36 23.87 -2.31 7.30
CA GLY A 36 23.26 -3.42 8.02
C GLY A 36 22.71 -4.52 7.12
N TRP A 37 22.50 -4.23 5.83
CA TRP A 37 21.98 -5.18 4.84
C TRP A 37 23.07 -5.94 4.09
N LYS A 38 24.34 -5.53 4.18
CA LYS A 38 25.47 -6.15 3.44
C LYS A 38 25.69 -7.63 3.77
N SER A 39 25.20 -8.09 4.92
CA SER A 39 25.31 -9.51 5.32
C SER A 39 24.40 -10.44 4.51
N LEU A 40 23.40 -9.90 3.79
CA LEU A 40 22.50 -10.69 2.95
C LEU A 40 23.09 -10.81 1.55
N ALA A 41 23.17 -12.03 1.03
CA ALA A 41 23.85 -12.32 -0.24
C ALA A 41 23.28 -11.53 -1.44
N TRP A 42 21.97 -11.27 -1.42
CA TRP A 42 21.29 -10.52 -2.49
C TRP A 42 21.45 -9.00 -2.40
N SER A 43 22.04 -8.48 -1.31
CA SER A 43 22.12 -7.03 -1.04
C SER A 43 22.79 -6.27 -2.17
N SER A 44 23.85 -6.82 -2.77
CA SER A 44 24.54 -6.23 -3.92
C SER A 44 23.72 -6.23 -5.21
N CYS A 45 22.64 -7.03 -5.29
CA CYS A 45 21.73 -7.10 -6.43
C CYS A 45 20.53 -6.15 -6.30
N ALA A 46 20.31 -5.56 -5.13
CA ALA A 46 19.23 -4.61 -4.89
C ALA A 46 19.70 -3.16 -5.04
N ILE A 47 18.77 -2.26 -5.34
CA ILE A 47 19.02 -0.81 -5.36
C ILE A 47 18.70 -0.27 -3.97
N HIS A 48 19.68 0.38 -3.34
CA HIS A 48 19.52 0.97 -2.00
C HIS A 48 19.43 2.49 -2.12
N VAL A 49 18.34 3.07 -1.62
CA VAL A 49 18.14 4.52 -1.52
C VAL A 49 17.88 4.87 -0.07
N SER A 50 18.63 5.83 0.48
CA SER A 50 18.57 6.17 1.90
C SER A 50 18.19 7.64 2.10
N ALA A 51 17.16 7.89 2.91
CA ALA A 51 16.78 9.21 3.36
C ALA A 51 16.08 9.08 4.72
N ILE A 52 16.72 9.63 5.76
CA ILE A 52 16.30 9.43 7.15
C ILE A 52 14.93 10.08 7.38
N ASN A 53 14.05 9.34 8.09
CA ASN A 53 12.72 9.76 8.50
C ASN A 53 11.77 10.14 7.33
N GLN A 54 11.96 9.52 6.16
CA GLN A 54 11.08 9.70 5.01
C GLN A 54 10.15 8.49 4.82
N THR A 55 8.95 8.75 4.34
CA THR A 55 7.91 7.73 4.14
C THR A 55 8.00 7.07 2.77
N LYS A 56 7.35 5.91 2.62
CA LYS A 56 7.25 5.16 1.36
C LYS A 56 6.86 6.05 0.16
N TRP A 57 5.85 6.89 0.33
CA TRP A 57 5.33 7.75 -0.75
C TRP A 57 6.27 8.91 -1.07
N TRP A 58 7.00 9.44 -0.08
CA TRP A 58 8.03 10.44 -0.30
C TRP A 58 9.15 9.91 -1.21
N PHE A 59 9.60 8.67 -0.97
CA PHE A 59 10.57 8.00 -1.82
C PHE A 59 10.00 7.70 -3.21
N ALA A 60 8.80 7.13 -3.28
CA ALA A 60 8.17 6.79 -4.55
C ALA A 60 8.03 8.02 -5.46
N LYS A 61 7.65 9.18 -4.90
CA LYS A 61 7.55 10.43 -5.66
C LYS A 61 8.89 10.87 -6.26
N ARG A 62 10.01 10.61 -5.59
CA ARG A 62 11.35 11.08 -5.99
C ARG A 62 12.14 10.11 -6.85
N PHE A 63 11.98 8.81 -6.61
CA PHE A 63 12.85 7.78 -7.21
C PHE A 63 12.12 6.85 -8.19
N LEU A 64 10.79 6.90 -8.24
CA LEU A 64 9.98 6.12 -9.18
C LEU A 64 9.28 7.02 -10.20
N HIS A 65 9.99 8.01 -10.76
CA HIS A 65 9.46 8.83 -11.86
C HIS A 65 9.07 7.93 -13.05
N PRO A 66 7.94 8.19 -13.77
CA PRO A 66 7.48 7.34 -14.87
C PRO A 66 8.56 7.02 -15.92
N ASP A 67 9.41 7.99 -16.24
CA ASP A 67 10.52 7.81 -17.18
C ASP A 67 11.64 6.90 -16.64
N ILE A 68 11.88 6.90 -15.33
CA ILE A 68 12.89 6.03 -14.68
C ILE A 68 12.40 4.59 -14.69
N VAL A 69 11.10 4.38 -14.46
CA VAL A 69 10.49 3.05 -14.35
C VAL A 69 9.84 2.59 -15.65
N ALA A 70 10.12 3.27 -16.77
CA ALA A 70 9.46 3.03 -18.05
C ALA A 70 9.68 1.61 -18.60
N GLU A 71 10.79 0.96 -18.26
CA GLU A 71 11.10 -0.40 -18.69
C GLU A 71 10.33 -1.48 -17.91
N TYR A 72 9.61 -1.12 -16.84
CA TYR A 72 8.87 -2.06 -16.00
C TYR A 72 7.38 -2.03 -16.32
N ASN A 73 6.78 -3.22 -16.45
CA ASN A 73 5.34 -3.36 -16.72
C ASN A 73 4.47 -3.19 -15.47
N TYR A 74 5.00 -3.56 -14.30
CA TYR A 74 4.31 -3.52 -13.02
C TYR A 74 5.24 -3.03 -11.92
N ILE A 75 4.68 -2.29 -10.97
CA ILE A 75 5.41 -1.65 -9.87
C ILE A 75 4.75 -2.06 -8.56
N PHE A 76 5.51 -2.72 -7.70
CA PHE A 76 5.11 -3.15 -6.37
C PHE A 76 5.59 -2.09 -5.36
N LEU A 77 4.66 -1.38 -4.72
CA LEU A 77 4.98 -0.33 -3.75
C LEU A 77 4.57 -0.75 -2.33
N TRP A 78 5.34 -1.69 -1.79
CA TRP A 78 4.99 -2.37 -0.55
C TRP A 78 5.63 -1.75 0.71
N ASP A 79 5.00 -2.00 1.85
CA ASP A 79 5.55 -1.86 3.20
C ASP A 79 6.36 -3.10 3.60
N GLU A 80 7.22 -2.97 4.61
CA GLU A 80 8.19 -3.99 5.06
C GLU A 80 7.65 -5.04 6.02
N ASP A 81 6.44 -4.86 6.56
CA ASP A 81 5.86 -5.70 7.61
C ASP A 81 4.85 -6.73 7.06
N LEU A 82 5.14 -7.23 5.85
CA LEU A 82 4.32 -8.18 5.11
C LEU A 82 4.93 -9.58 5.11
N LEU A 83 4.23 -10.58 5.63
CA LEU A 83 4.61 -11.98 5.45
C LEU A 83 4.07 -12.52 4.13
N VAL A 84 4.93 -13.20 3.39
CA VAL A 84 4.71 -13.62 1.99
C VAL A 84 4.71 -15.14 1.83
N ASP A 85 4.40 -15.88 2.89
CA ASP A 85 4.45 -17.35 2.89
C ASP A 85 3.51 -17.95 1.82
N ASN A 86 2.32 -17.36 1.63
CA ASN A 86 1.30 -17.80 0.67
C ASN A 86 1.27 -16.97 -0.63
N PHE A 87 2.38 -16.30 -0.95
CA PHE A 87 2.48 -15.41 -2.10
C PHE A 87 3.61 -15.82 -3.05
N ASP A 88 3.29 -15.90 -4.34
CA ASP A 88 4.20 -16.08 -5.46
C ASP A 88 4.06 -14.90 -6.46
N PRO A 89 5.12 -14.09 -6.67
CA PRO A 89 5.05 -12.92 -7.53
C PRO A 89 4.66 -13.22 -9.00
N LYS A 90 5.06 -14.38 -9.54
CA LYS A 90 4.79 -14.75 -10.93
C LYS A 90 3.34 -15.17 -11.12
N ARG A 91 2.81 -16.00 -10.21
CA ARG A 91 1.40 -16.40 -10.20
C ARG A 91 0.51 -15.18 -9.99
N TYR A 92 0.85 -14.31 -9.03
CA TYR A 92 0.13 -13.07 -8.80
C TYR A 92 0.03 -12.22 -10.07
N LEU A 93 1.16 -11.96 -10.75
CA LEU A 93 1.14 -11.18 -12.00
C LEU A 93 0.42 -11.89 -13.14
N SER A 94 0.42 -13.22 -13.19
CA SER A 94 -0.38 -13.97 -14.17
C SER A 94 -1.86 -13.65 -14.02
N ILE A 95 -2.35 -13.62 -12.77
CA ILE A 95 -3.75 -13.33 -12.46
C ILE A 95 -4.08 -11.87 -12.75
N VAL A 96 -3.22 -10.94 -12.33
CA VAL A 96 -3.38 -9.50 -12.60
C VAL A 96 -3.53 -9.24 -14.11
N LYS A 97 -2.71 -9.90 -14.94
CA LYS A 97 -2.79 -9.80 -16.41
C LYS A 97 -4.06 -10.42 -16.97
N GLU A 98 -4.41 -11.62 -16.54
CA GLU A 98 -5.62 -12.34 -16.98
C GLU A 98 -6.89 -11.55 -16.67
N GLU A 99 -6.94 -10.93 -15.49
CA GLU A 99 -8.09 -10.19 -14.98
C GLU A 99 -8.12 -8.72 -15.43
N GLY A 100 -7.12 -8.27 -16.18
CA GLY A 100 -7.01 -6.88 -16.65
C GLY A 100 -6.89 -5.85 -15.52
N LEU A 101 -6.28 -6.23 -14.39
CA LEU A 101 -6.12 -5.34 -13.25
C LEU A 101 -4.98 -4.34 -13.50
N GLU A 102 -5.33 -3.06 -13.42
CA GLU A 102 -4.40 -1.94 -13.55
C GLU A 102 -3.86 -1.48 -12.19
N ILE A 103 -4.66 -1.67 -11.14
CA ILE A 103 -4.28 -1.44 -9.74
C ILE A 103 -4.77 -2.61 -8.93
N SER A 104 -3.89 -3.25 -8.18
CA SER A 104 -4.25 -4.44 -7.43
C SER A 104 -3.49 -4.55 -6.12
N GLN A 105 -3.91 -5.48 -5.27
CA GLN A 105 -3.11 -5.94 -4.14
C GLN A 105 -3.35 -7.43 -3.89
N PRO A 106 -2.43 -8.11 -3.19
CA PRO A 106 -2.72 -9.40 -2.57
C PRO A 106 -3.83 -9.27 -1.53
N ALA A 107 -4.63 -10.32 -1.33
CA ALA A 107 -5.57 -10.35 -0.22
C ALA A 107 -4.85 -10.54 1.13
N LEU A 108 -5.56 -10.24 2.21
CA LEU A 108 -5.04 -10.32 3.59
C LEU A 108 -5.64 -11.48 4.34
N ASP A 109 -4.78 -12.27 4.98
CA ASP A 109 -5.23 -13.35 5.86
C ASP A 109 -6.11 -12.75 6.99
N PRO A 110 -7.39 -13.17 7.14
CA PRO A 110 -8.31 -12.59 8.11
C PRO A 110 -7.97 -12.91 9.57
N THR A 111 -7.16 -13.95 9.80
CA THR A 111 -6.85 -14.44 11.15
C THR A 111 -5.53 -13.92 11.66
N LYS A 112 -4.56 -13.73 10.76
CA LYS A 112 -3.19 -13.35 11.11
C LYS A 112 -2.88 -11.87 10.86
N SER A 113 -3.64 -11.21 9.98
CA SER A 113 -3.34 -9.83 9.61
C SER A 113 -4.01 -8.82 10.53
N GLU A 114 -3.36 -7.68 10.76
CA GLU A 114 -4.06 -6.44 11.10
C GLU A 114 -4.84 -5.96 9.87
N VAL A 115 -6.14 -6.25 9.85
CA VAL A 115 -7.04 -5.87 8.76
C VAL A 115 -7.73 -4.56 9.10
N HIS A 116 -7.47 -3.51 8.32
CA HIS A 116 -8.15 -2.23 8.49
C HIS A 116 -9.45 -2.14 7.69
N HIS A 117 -9.52 -2.76 6.50
CA HIS A 117 -10.67 -2.63 5.62
C HIS A 117 -11.22 -3.99 5.16
N PRO A 118 -12.54 -4.23 5.27
CA PRO A 118 -13.11 -5.53 4.90
C PRO A 118 -12.98 -5.90 3.42
N LEU A 119 -12.72 -4.92 2.52
CA LEU A 119 -12.54 -5.21 1.10
C LEU A 119 -11.25 -5.98 0.83
N THR A 120 -10.23 -5.90 1.66
CA THR A 120 -8.92 -6.52 1.37
C THR A 120 -8.79 -7.92 1.95
N VAL A 121 -9.80 -8.38 2.69
CA VAL A 121 -9.82 -9.69 3.33
C VAL A 121 -9.84 -10.81 2.30
N HIS A 122 -8.97 -11.79 2.49
CA HIS A 122 -8.90 -13.01 1.69
C HIS A 122 -10.21 -13.80 1.69
N LYS A 123 -10.67 -14.16 0.49
CA LYS A 123 -11.82 -15.03 0.26
C LYS A 123 -11.37 -16.35 -0.36
N ALA A 124 -11.36 -17.40 0.46
CA ALA A 124 -10.83 -18.72 0.10
C ALA A 124 -11.44 -19.38 -1.16
N VAL A 125 -12.67 -19.01 -1.55
CA VAL A 125 -13.40 -19.61 -2.69
C VAL A 125 -13.25 -18.77 -3.98
N SER A 126 -12.56 -17.65 -3.89
CA SER A 126 -12.41 -16.69 -4.99
C SER A 126 -10.97 -16.68 -5.49
N LYS A 127 -10.80 -16.36 -6.77
CA LYS A 127 -9.47 -16.07 -7.36
C LYS A 127 -9.13 -14.58 -7.22
N VAL A 128 -10.11 -13.72 -7.49
CA VAL A 128 -10.03 -12.27 -7.39
C VAL A 128 -11.40 -11.74 -6.97
N HIS A 129 -11.41 -10.71 -6.13
CA HIS A 129 -12.62 -9.94 -5.90
C HIS A 129 -12.34 -8.44 -5.95
N ARG A 130 -13.41 -7.69 -6.25
CA ARG A 130 -13.35 -6.23 -6.42
C ARG A 130 -14.32 -5.50 -5.51
N ARG A 131 -15.21 -6.25 -4.84
CA ARG A 131 -16.30 -5.74 -3.99
C ARG A 131 -16.36 -6.52 -2.67
N TYR A 132 -16.82 -5.87 -1.62
CA TYR A 132 -17.31 -6.50 -0.41
C TYR A 132 -18.72 -6.05 -0.08
N TYR A 133 -19.42 -6.85 0.73
CA TYR A 133 -20.78 -6.58 1.14
C TYR A 133 -20.82 -6.25 2.63
N LYS A 134 -21.51 -5.17 2.97
CA LYS A 134 -21.78 -4.74 4.34
C LYS A 134 -23.23 -4.28 4.43
N LEU A 135 -24.05 -5.13 5.04
CA LEU A 135 -25.50 -4.92 5.14
C LEU A 135 -25.94 -4.33 6.49
N LYS A 136 -25.02 -4.23 7.47
CA LYS A 136 -25.30 -3.77 8.84
C LYS A 136 -24.32 -2.66 9.27
N GLY A 137 -24.78 -1.76 10.13
CA GLY A 137 -23.99 -0.64 10.68
C GLY A 137 -23.96 0.59 9.78
N SER A 138 -23.13 1.59 10.12
CA SER A 138 -22.92 2.79 9.31
C SER A 138 -22.11 2.48 8.05
N GLY A 139 -22.53 3.04 6.91
CA GLY A 139 -21.94 2.78 5.59
C GLY A 139 -22.32 1.42 5.03
N ARG A 140 -23.25 1.41 4.06
CA ARG A 140 -23.73 0.21 3.39
C ARG A 140 -22.90 -0.06 2.14
N CYS A 141 -22.46 -1.31 1.97
CA CYS A 141 -21.87 -1.78 0.71
C CYS A 141 -22.77 -2.87 0.14
N ASP A 142 -23.41 -2.57 -0.97
CA ASP A 142 -24.32 -3.44 -1.69
C ASP A 142 -24.15 -3.28 -3.20
N ASP A 143 -25.01 -3.90 -4.01
CA ASP A 143 -24.90 -3.88 -5.48
C ASP A 143 -25.02 -2.49 -6.08
N LYS A 144 -25.62 -1.53 -5.37
CA LYS A 144 -25.75 -0.13 -5.82
C LYS A 144 -24.49 0.68 -5.54
N SER A 145 -23.57 0.17 -4.72
CA SER A 145 -22.34 0.88 -4.39
C SER A 145 -21.39 0.89 -5.58
N THR A 146 -20.92 2.07 -5.97
CA THR A 146 -20.05 2.29 -7.15
C THR A 146 -18.71 2.96 -6.81
N ALA A 147 -18.41 3.09 -5.51
CA ALA A 147 -17.24 3.80 -5.02
C ALA A 147 -16.46 3.08 -3.92
N PRO A 148 -15.18 3.44 -3.74
CA PRO A 148 -14.41 3.14 -2.54
C PRO A 148 -15.14 3.55 -1.25
N PRO A 149 -15.04 2.74 -0.18
CA PRO A 149 -14.23 1.53 -0.08
C PRO A 149 -15.00 0.26 -0.50
N CYS A 150 -16.21 0.36 -1.04
CA CYS A 150 -17.08 -0.80 -1.30
C CYS A 150 -16.66 -1.61 -2.53
N ILE A 151 -16.19 -0.95 -3.58
CA ILE A 151 -15.77 -1.57 -4.84
C ILE A 151 -14.60 -0.82 -5.48
N GLY A 152 -13.74 -1.55 -6.21
CA GLY A 152 -12.71 -0.97 -7.07
C GLY A 152 -11.67 -0.19 -6.26
N TRP A 153 -11.23 -0.77 -5.16
CA TRP A 153 -10.36 -0.14 -4.18
C TRP A 153 -9.36 -1.14 -3.60
N VAL A 154 -8.17 -0.65 -3.25
CA VAL A 154 -7.11 -1.40 -2.58
C VAL A 154 -6.48 -0.51 -1.51
N GLU A 155 -5.94 -1.13 -0.46
CA GLU A 155 -5.18 -0.46 0.59
C GLU A 155 -3.78 -0.05 0.13
N MET A 156 -3.22 0.90 0.87
CA MET A 156 -1.95 1.53 0.52
C MET A 156 -0.72 0.74 0.92
N MET A 157 -0.85 -0.33 1.71
CA MET A 157 0.31 -1.04 2.25
C MET A 157 0.97 -1.99 1.24
N ALA A 158 0.19 -2.67 0.40
CA ALA A 158 0.69 -3.61 -0.61
C ALA A 158 0.17 -3.37 -2.05
N PRO A 159 0.04 -2.11 -2.53
CA PRO A 159 -0.48 -1.86 -3.87
C PRO A 159 0.52 -2.28 -4.94
N VAL A 160 -0.05 -2.70 -6.06
CA VAL A 160 0.63 -3.04 -7.31
C VAL A 160 -0.02 -2.24 -8.41
N PHE A 161 0.81 -1.56 -9.20
CA PHE A 161 0.37 -0.69 -10.29
C PHE A 161 0.88 -1.24 -11.61
N SER A 162 0.06 -1.21 -12.65
CA SER A 162 0.56 -1.28 -14.03
C SER A 162 1.41 -0.04 -14.34
N LYS A 163 2.21 -0.12 -15.41
CA LYS A 163 2.97 1.04 -15.93
C LYS A 163 2.07 2.25 -16.18
N LYS A 164 0.89 2.03 -16.79
CA LYS A 164 -0.05 3.10 -17.14
C LYS A 164 -0.69 3.71 -15.91
N SER A 165 -1.13 2.89 -14.96
CA SER A 165 -1.74 3.41 -13.73
C SER A 165 -0.70 4.13 -12.88
N TRP A 166 0.53 3.62 -12.79
CA TRP A 166 1.62 4.29 -12.08
C TRP A 166 1.94 5.67 -12.67
N GLN A 167 1.95 5.82 -14.00
CA GLN A 167 2.16 7.11 -14.62
C GLN A 167 1.14 8.15 -14.14
N CYS A 168 -0.14 7.79 -14.05
CA CYS A 168 -1.17 8.65 -13.48
C CYS A 168 -0.98 8.86 -11.97
N VAL A 169 -0.77 7.79 -11.20
CA VAL A 169 -0.62 7.84 -9.73
C VAL A 169 0.57 8.71 -9.33
N TRP A 170 1.67 8.66 -10.07
CA TRP A 170 2.84 9.48 -9.80
C TRP A 170 2.52 10.98 -9.90
N HIS A 171 1.71 11.39 -10.88
CA HIS A 171 1.26 12.78 -11.02
C HIS A 171 0.19 13.15 -9.98
N LEU A 172 -0.57 12.17 -9.49
CA LEU A 172 -1.53 12.34 -8.40
C LEU A 172 -0.84 12.61 -7.05
N ILE A 173 0.29 11.94 -6.78
CA ILE A 173 1.07 12.15 -5.55
C ILE A 173 1.69 13.55 -5.56
N GLN A 174 1.39 14.33 -4.51
CA GLN A 174 1.92 15.67 -4.31
C GLN A 174 3.29 15.63 -3.63
N ASN A 175 4.18 16.59 -3.93
CA ASN A 175 5.55 16.60 -3.41
C ASN A 175 5.65 16.79 -1.89
N ASP A 176 4.62 17.42 -1.31
CA ASP A 176 4.43 17.66 0.12
C ASP A 176 3.58 16.60 0.81
N LEU A 177 3.16 15.55 0.08
CA LEU A 177 2.46 14.41 0.64
C LEU A 177 3.45 13.52 1.37
N ILE A 178 3.27 13.35 2.68
CA ILE A 178 4.19 12.56 3.52
C ILE A 178 3.52 11.24 3.85
N HIS A 179 2.33 11.23 4.46
CA HIS A 179 1.69 9.99 4.92
C HIS A 179 0.87 9.33 3.82
N ALA A 180 0.26 10.15 2.96
CA ALA A 180 -0.62 9.75 1.87
C ALA A 180 -1.87 8.94 2.29
N TRP A 181 -2.11 8.72 3.59
CA TRP A 181 -3.26 7.92 4.05
C TRP A 181 -4.58 8.55 3.61
N GLY A 182 -5.38 7.81 2.84
CA GLY A 182 -6.61 8.29 2.22
C GLY A 182 -6.47 8.60 0.72
N LEU A 183 -5.24 8.61 0.19
CA LEU A 183 -4.98 8.72 -1.25
C LEU A 183 -5.50 7.49 -2.01
N ASP A 184 -5.52 6.32 -1.38
CA ASP A 184 -6.14 5.07 -1.89
C ASP A 184 -7.55 5.26 -2.45
N ARG A 185 -8.34 6.17 -1.87
CA ARG A 185 -9.69 6.49 -2.36
C ARG A 185 -9.70 7.14 -3.75
N GLN A 186 -8.58 7.73 -4.17
CA GLN A 186 -8.41 8.39 -5.46
C GLN A 186 -7.59 7.57 -6.46
N LEU A 187 -6.85 6.56 -6.01
CA LEU A 187 -6.04 5.72 -6.91
C LEU A 187 -6.88 5.10 -8.04
N GLY A 188 -8.15 4.79 -7.78
CA GLY A 188 -9.07 4.25 -8.79
C GLY A 188 -9.29 5.16 -10.01
N TYR A 189 -9.03 6.48 -9.93
CA TYR A 189 -9.05 7.37 -11.09
C TYR A 189 -7.91 7.10 -12.08
N CYS A 190 -6.84 6.46 -11.60
CA CYS A 190 -5.69 6.07 -12.40
C CYS A 190 -5.80 4.65 -12.97
N ALA A 191 -6.86 3.92 -12.65
CA ALA A 191 -7.18 2.70 -13.37
C ALA A 191 -7.71 3.09 -14.75
N GLN A 192 -7.05 2.61 -15.81
CA GLN A 192 -7.52 2.84 -17.17
C GLN A 192 -8.92 2.22 -17.31
N GLY A 193 -9.93 2.97 -17.75
CA GLY A 193 -11.30 2.49 -17.85
C GLY A 193 -12.07 2.51 -16.53
N ASP A 194 -12.87 1.47 -16.27
CA ASP A 194 -13.75 1.40 -15.09
C ASP A 194 -13.02 0.79 -13.89
N ARG A 195 -12.84 1.58 -12.81
CA ARG A 195 -12.23 1.08 -11.57
C ARG A 195 -12.93 -0.13 -10.98
N MET A 196 -14.24 -0.29 -11.21
CA MET A 196 -15.00 -1.43 -10.70
C MET A 196 -14.57 -2.75 -11.34
N ARG A 197 -13.90 -2.69 -12.50
CA ARG A 197 -13.37 -3.84 -13.22
C ARG A 197 -11.85 -3.93 -13.13
N ASN A 198 -11.15 -2.80 -13.14
CA ASN A 198 -9.70 -2.79 -13.30
C ASN A 198 -8.94 -2.56 -11.99
N VAL A 199 -9.67 -2.42 -10.87
CA VAL A 199 -9.09 -2.40 -9.52
C VAL A 199 -9.61 -3.58 -8.71
N GLY A 200 -8.70 -4.36 -8.09
CA GLY A 200 -9.11 -5.57 -7.39
C GLY A 200 -8.07 -6.19 -6.46
N VAL A 201 -8.55 -7.13 -5.65
CA VAL A 201 -7.79 -7.89 -4.67
C VAL A 201 -7.63 -9.33 -5.18
N VAL A 202 -6.40 -9.82 -5.23
CA VAL A 202 -6.10 -11.19 -5.67
C VAL A 202 -6.15 -12.12 -4.46
N ASP A 203 -7.14 -13.00 -4.43
CA ASP A 203 -7.41 -13.90 -3.31
C ASP A 203 -6.46 -15.09 -3.27
N SER A 204 -6.19 -15.71 -4.42
CA SER A 204 -5.40 -16.94 -4.48
C SER A 204 -3.91 -16.74 -4.16
N GLU A 205 -3.47 -15.49 -4.06
CA GLU A 205 -2.11 -15.08 -3.71
C GLU A 205 -2.22 -14.03 -2.60
N TYR A 206 -2.17 -14.48 -1.35
CA TYR A 206 -2.47 -13.65 -0.18
C TYR A 206 -1.26 -13.52 0.75
N ILE A 207 -1.27 -12.46 1.54
CA ILE A 207 -0.19 -12.09 2.46
C ILE A 207 -0.74 -11.90 3.88
N VAL A 208 0.16 -11.77 4.85
CA VAL A 208 -0.17 -11.35 6.22
C VAL A 208 0.41 -9.97 6.46
N HIS A 209 -0.41 -9.02 6.88
CA HIS A 209 0.05 -7.69 7.29
C HIS A 209 0.15 -7.61 8.81
N LEU A 210 1.34 -7.34 9.34
CA LEU A 210 1.59 -7.37 10.77
C LEU A 210 1.17 -6.08 11.51
N GLY A 211 1.05 -4.95 10.80
CA GLY A 211 0.65 -3.66 11.39
C GLY A 211 1.70 -3.07 12.33
N LEU A 212 2.98 -3.33 12.05
CA LEU A 212 4.07 -2.90 12.92
C LEU A 212 4.31 -1.39 12.81
N PRO A 213 4.42 -0.64 13.92
CA PRO A 213 4.80 0.77 13.87
C PRO A 213 6.31 0.89 13.63
N THR A 214 6.73 1.03 12.37
CA THR A 214 8.14 0.97 11.97
C THR A 214 8.82 2.34 11.83
N LEU A 215 8.11 3.36 11.31
CA LEU A 215 8.62 4.73 11.15
C LEU A 215 8.40 5.56 12.42
N GLY A 216 9.47 6.18 12.96
CA GLY A 216 9.42 7.04 14.15
C GLY A 216 9.33 6.30 15.50
N GLY A 217 9.45 4.97 15.51
CA GLY A 217 9.55 4.19 16.75
C GLY A 217 10.90 4.38 17.43
N SER A 218 10.90 4.65 18.74
CA SER A 218 12.13 4.76 19.55
C SER A 218 12.98 3.48 19.47
N ASN A 219 14.30 3.61 19.62
CA ASN A 219 15.30 2.53 19.54
C ASN A 219 15.18 1.45 20.64
N GLY A 220 14.07 1.39 21.39
CA GLY A 220 13.97 0.61 22.62
C GLY A 220 13.49 -0.85 22.49
N ASN A 221 12.83 -1.24 21.39
CA ASN A 221 12.30 -2.60 21.27
C ASN A 221 12.97 -3.35 20.12
N GLU A 222 14.07 -4.03 20.45
CA GLU A 222 14.48 -5.23 19.74
C GLU A 222 13.30 -6.21 19.78
N ALA A 223 12.71 -6.51 18.62
CA ALA A 223 11.78 -7.62 18.50
C ALA A 223 12.57 -8.91 18.71
N ARG A 224 12.65 -9.38 19.96
CA ARG A 224 13.05 -10.76 20.25
C ARG A 224 11.98 -11.66 19.65
N PHE A 225 12.32 -12.27 18.52
CA PHE A 225 11.57 -13.38 17.91
C PHE A 225 11.70 -14.65 18.76
N CYS A 226 11.34 -14.58 20.03
CA CYS A 226 11.19 -15.72 20.94
C CYS A 226 10.26 -15.26 22.07
N ASP A 227 8.95 -15.31 21.84
CA ASP A 227 7.98 -15.85 22.79
C ASP A 227 6.55 -15.52 22.34
N LEU A 228 5.91 -16.53 21.76
CA LEU A 228 4.47 -16.61 21.65
C LEU A 228 3.92 -17.12 23.00
N SER A 229 3.99 -16.30 24.05
CA SER A 229 3.30 -16.56 25.32
C SER A 229 3.21 -15.30 26.18
N PHE A 230 1.97 -14.86 26.40
CA PHE A 230 1.48 -14.03 27.51
C PHE A 230 2.48 -13.16 28.29
N ALA A 231 2.46 -11.84 28.03
CA ALA A 231 2.84 -10.85 29.03
C ALA A 231 1.91 -9.63 28.97
N LEU A 232 0.92 -9.65 29.87
CA LEU A 232 0.23 -8.47 30.40
C LEU A 232 1.16 -7.75 31.39
N GLN A 233 1.05 -6.41 31.45
CA GLN A 233 1.66 -5.42 32.36
C GLN A 233 2.85 -4.66 31.75
N ALA A 234 3.04 -3.34 31.90
CA ALA A 234 2.27 -2.18 32.39
C ALA A 234 3.10 -0.92 31.97
N PRO A 235 2.56 0.32 32.02
CA PRO A 235 2.98 1.40 31.11
C PRO A 235 4.23 2.14 31.60
N SER A 236 5.18 2.37 30.70
CA SER A 236 6.23 3.39 30.85
C SER A 236 6.24 4.31 29.63
N ASP A 237 6.14 5.61 29.93
CA ASP A 237 6.20 6.82 29.08
C ASP A 237 5.53 6.78 27.70
N SER A 238 4.38 7.48 27.61
CA SER A 238 3.35 7.34 26.58
C SER A 238 3.84 7.49 25.12
N PRO A 239 3.78 6.42 24.32
CA PRO A 239 3.90 6.48 22.86
C PRO A 239 2.67 7.09 22.16
N GLY A 240 1.61 7.41 22.93
CA GLY A 240 0.30 7.84 22.42
C GLY A 240 0.28 9.23 21.78
N ASP A 241 1.09 10.18 22.29
CA ASP A 241 1.02 11.59 21.87
C ASP A 241 1.56 11.81 20.45
N ASN A 242 2.69 11.17 20.10
CA ASN A 242 3.28 11.32 18.77
C ASN A 242 2.46 10.62 17.67
N ARG A 243 1.85 9.46 17.96
CA ARG A 243 1.01 8.75 16.97
C ARG A 243 -0.28 9.52 16.69
N ALA A 244 -0.86 10.16 17.71
CA ALA A 244 -2.01 11.04 17.53
C ALA A 244 -1.65 12.27 16.66
N LYS A 245 -0.48 12.89 16.90
CA LYS A 245 0.03 13.99 16.07
C LYS A 245 0.27 13.58 14.62
N VAL A 246 0.84 12.39 14.39
CA VAL A 246 1.01 11.81 13.04
C VAL A 246 -0.32 11.63 12.33
N ARG A 247 -1.33 11.06 13.02
CA ARG A 247 -2.68 10.90 12.47
C ARG A 247 -3.34 12.24 12.15
N MET A 248 -3.20 13.22 13.04
CA MET A 248 -3.70 14.58 12.83
C MET A 248 -3.04 15.24 11.61
N GLN A 249 -1.71 15.12 11.50
CA GLN A 249 -0.97 15.67 10.37
C GLN A 249 -1.39 15.02 9.05
N SER A 250 -1.55 13.70 9.02
CA SER A 250 -2.07 12.99 7.85
C SER A 250 -3.48 13.45 7.45
N TYR A 251 -4.34 13.79 8.42
CA TYR A 251 -5.66 14.33 8.14
C TYR A 251 -5.58 15.74 7.51
N ILE A 252 -4.72 16.62 8.04
CA ILE A 252 -4.48 17.96 7.49
C ILE A 252 -3.95 17.87 6.05
N GLU A 253 -2.97 16.99 5.80
CA GLU A 253 -2.44 16.73 4.45
C GLU A 253 -3.56 16.36 3.48
N MET A 254 -4.48 15.47 3.88
CA MET A 254 -5.60 15.06 3.04
C MET A 254 -6.64 16.15 2.80
N GLN A 255 -6.86 17.05 3.76
CA GLN A 255 -7.72 18.21 3.53
C GLN A 255 -7.13 19.15 2.48
N VAL A 256 -5.82 19.40 2.55
CA VAL A 256 -5.09 20.21 1.56
C VAL A 256 -5.14 19.54 0.19
N PHE A 257 -4.88 18.23 0.12
CA PHE A 257 -5.00 17.45 -1.09
C PHE A 257 -6.40 17.58 -1.70
N GLY A 258 -7.46 17.39 -0.89
CA GLY A 258 -8.84 17.47 -1.34
C GLY A 258 -9.22 18.85 -1.86
N LYS A 259 -8.71 19.93 -1.24
CA LYS A 259 -8.89 21.29 -1.75
C LYS A 259 -8.22 21.46 -3.12
N ARG A 260 -6.95 21.04 -3.26
CA ARG A 260 -6.22 21.13 -4.54
C ARG A 260 -6.88 20.30 -5.64
N TRP A 261 -7.40 19.12 -5.30
CA TRP A 261 -8.16 18.28 -6.24
C TRP A 261 -9.40 19.01 -6.75
N LYS A 262 -10.21 19.58 -5.86
CA LYS A 262 -11.40 20.37 -6.24
C LYS A 262 -11.02 21.59 -7.09
N ASP A 263 -10.01 22.35 -6.67
CA ASP A 263 -9.55 23.51 -7.42
C ASP A 263 -9.05 23.13 -8.82
N ALA A 264 -8.38 21.99 -8.97
CA ALA A 264 -7.91 21.48 -10.26
C ALA A 264 -9.09 21.05 -11.16
N ALA A 265 -10.04 20.30 -10.59
CA ALA A 265 -11.26 19.89 -11.26
C ALA A 265 -12.11 21.07 -11.77
N GLU A 266 -12.26 22.13 -10.97
CA GLU A 266 -13.03 23.33 -11.34
C GLU A 266 -12.32 24.17 -12.40
N LYS A 267 -10.99 24.19 -12.41
CA LYS A 267 -10.18 24.96 -13.38
C LYS A 267 -10.07 24.26 -14.72
N ASP A 268 -10.09 22.93 -14.75
CA ASP A 268 -10.04 22.17 -15.99
C ASP A 268 -11.44 22.05 -16.60
N LYS A 269 -11.77 23.00 -17.50
CA LYS A 269 -13.07 23.04 -18.19
C LYS A 269 -13.34 21.81 -19.06
N CYS A 270 -12.32 21.05 -19.42
CA CYS A 270 -12.43 19.85 -20.25
C CYS A 270 -12.54 18.57 -19.40
N TRP A 271 -12.31 18.66 -18.09
CA TRP A 271 -12.38 17.51 -17.20
C TRP A 271 -13.83 17.15 -16.89
N ILE A 272 -14.14 15.87 -17.07
CA ILE A 272 -15.42 15.28 -16.70
C ILE A 272 -15.12 14.20 -15.67
N ASP A 273 -15.70 14.31 -14.47
CA ASP A 273 -15.55 13.30 -13.44
C ASP A 273 -16.27 12.01 -13.87
N PRO A 274 -15.54 10.92 -14.19
CA PRO A 274 -16.16 9.66 -14.61
C PRO A 274 -16.97 9.00 -13.49
N TYR A 275 -16.84 9.47 -12.25
CA TYR A 275 -17.48 8.93 -11.05
C TYR A 275 -18.40 9.93 -10.34
N GLU A 276 -18.79 11.03 -11.00
CA GLU A 276 -19.58 12.12 -10.39
C GLU A 276 -20.88 11.61 -9.72
N GLN A 277 -21.55 10.64 -10.34
CA GLN A 277 -22.78 10.04 -9.80
C GLN A 277 -22.53 9.23 -8.53
N ALA A 278 -21.37 8.60 -8.39
CA ALA A 278 -20.99 7.84 -7.21
C ALA A 278 -20.70 8.76 -6.01
N ASN A 279 -20.18 9.96 -6.26
CA ASN A 279 -19.87 10.96 -5.24
C ASN A 279 -21.12 11.69 -4.70
N LYS A 280 -22.24 11.70 -5.45
CA LYS A 280 -23.52 12.30 -5.02
C LYS A 280 -24.33 11.42 -4.06
N THR A 281 -24.07 10.11 -4.04
CA THR A 281 -24.79 9.12 -3.21
C THR A 281 -24.16 8.84 -1.83
N SER A 282 -23.04 9.48 -1.50
CA SER A 282 -22.26 9.22 -0.27
C SER A 282 -22.52 10.22 0.88
N HIS A 283 -23.71 10.83 0.94
CA HIS A 283 -24.14 11.68 2.07
C HIS A 283 -25.09 10.94 3.00
#